data_AF-A0A0Q5PFC0-F1
#
_entry.id   AF-A0A0Q5PFC0-F1
#
_cell.length_a   1.000
_cell.length_b   1.000
_cell.length_c   1.000
_cell.angle_alpha   90.00
_cell.angle_beta   90.00
_cell.angle_gamma   90.00
#
_symmetry.space_group_name_H-M   'P 1'
#
loop_
_entity.id
_entity.type
_entity.pdbx_description
1 polymer ?
#
loop_
_entity_poly.entity_id
_entity_poly.type
_entity_poly.pdbx_seq_one_letter_code
_entity_poly.pdbx_strand_id
1 'polypeptide(L)'
;MKISEARQLVQIKAPVLSRRRRVLANAFNVEEYRKSARRVLPAGIFDYLDGGSEDEVTLRRNRAVFDSWALMPSWGPVSGPDTSTTLLGKNSALPLTLTPTGATRLFHPEGELAVAAAADRARIPYGLAGLSTVSMEAIAENHPALDRWFNFGLTSDAQALKDKLARCEAAGFTTLIVGVDTRALGARERDLHNGFTAPPALTLSTIADIARRPSWWINFLTSDGISFPNLDPRSAAATSVVTPSMWQHILGHSDATSGWKELEALRQAWHGKIVLKGCVNPADVDKAALIGLDAVQLSNHGGRQLDHMLSPMDVLQESRQRVGDSIEIYVDSGIRRGSDVLKALALGADACSIGRAYLYGLVAAGSPGVGRIIEIFSDELRRTMTLVGVSSISEVKARGGEILRDIRHSGEILESTASGNKH
;
A
#
# COMPACT_ATOMS: atom_id res chain seq x y z
N MET A 1 -41.07 25.90 11.37
CA MET A 1 -39.79 26.00 12.09
C MET A 1 -39.45 27.48 12.25
N LYS A 2 -39.27 27.97 13.47
CA LYS A 2 -38.95 29.38 13.71
C LYS A 2 -37.52 29.66 13.23
N ILE A 3 -37.23 30.86 12.73
CA ILE A 3 -35.88 31.25 12.27
C ILE A 3 -34.84 31.09 13.40
N SER A 4 -35.26 31.26 14.66
CA SER A 4 -34.44 31.01 15.85
C SER A 4 -34.04 29.54 16.03
N GLU A 5 -34.93 28.59 15.71
CA GLU A 5 -34.66 27.14 15.74
C GLU A 5 -33.78 26.75 14.54
N ALA A 6 -34.02 27.35 13.37
CA ALA A 6 -33.20 27.16 12.18
C ALA A 6 -31.74 27.58 12.42
N ARG A 7 -31.49 28.68 13.12
CA ARG A 7 -30.13 29.15 13.45
C ARG A 7 -29.40 28.27 14.47
N GLN A 8 -30.12 27.51 15.30
CA GLN A 8 -29.52 26.52 16.21
C GLN A 8 -29.16 25.21 15.47
N LEU A 9 -29.84 24.91 14.36
CA LEU A 9 -29.63 23.71 13.55
C LEU A 9 -28.66 23.92 12.37
N VAL A 10 -28.41 25.18 11.95
CA VAL A 10 -27.58 25.51 10.80
C VAL A 10 -26.27 26.16 11.25
N GLN A 11 -25.17 25.41 11.13
CA GLN A 11 -23.82 25.97 11.26
C GLN A 11 -23.30 26.43 9.90
N ILE A 12 -23.18 27.74 9.71
CA ILE A 12 -22.51 28.32 8.54
C ILE A 12 -21.01 28.33 8.81
N LYS A 13 -20.26 27.48 8.11
CA LYS A 13 -18.79 27.45 8.20
C LYS A 13 -18.18 28.55 7.33
N ALA A 14 -17.20 29.27 7.86
CA ALA A 14 -16.44 30.25 7.09
C ALA A 14 -15.68 29.59 5.92
N PRO A 15 -15.54 30.28 4.76
CA PRO A 15 -14.83 29.73 3.61
C PRO A 15 -13.34 29.53 3.92
N VAL A 16 -12.86 28.29 3.81
CA VAL A 16 -11.44 27.98 3.98
C VAL A 16 -10.71 28.23 2.65
N LEU A 17 -9.81 29.22 2.62
CA LEU A 17 -9.13 29.63 1.37
C LEU A 17 -8.02 28.67 0.91
N SER A 18 -7.34 28.03 1.85
CA SER A 18 -6.28 27.06 1.52
C SER A 18 -6.88 25.74 1.02
N ARG A 19 -6.48 25.32 -0.19
CA ARG A 19 -6.87 24.02 -0.76
C ARG A 19 -6.52 22.87 0.18
N ARG A 20 -5.30 22.86 0.72
CA ARG A 20 -4.83 21.86 1.69
C ARG A 20 -5.77 21.74 2.88
N ARG A 21 -6.08 22.87 3.54
CA ARG A 21 -6.99 22.92 4.69
C ARG A 21 -8.42 22.49 4.31
N ARG A 22 -8.91 22.87 3.12
CA ARG A 22 -10.22 22.41 2.62
C ARG A 22 -10.28 20.91 2.46
N VAL A 23 -9.26 20.28 1.88
CA VAL A 23 -9.27 18.83 1.67
C VAL A 23 -9.22 18.10 3.00
N LEU A 24 -8.31 18.49 3.90
CA LEU A 24 -8.23 17.89 5.23
C LEU A 24 -9.56 17.99 6.02
N ALA A 25 -10.29 19.09 5.87
CA ALA A 25 -11.56 19.32 6.57
C ALA A 25 -12.78 18.65 5.93
N ASN A 26 -12.76 18.35 4.62
CA ASN A 26 -13.95 17.93 3.88
C ASN A 26 -13.80 16.60 3.13
N ALA A 27 -12.60 16.00 3.09
CA ALA A 27 -12.42 14.65 2.56
C ALA A 27 -12.54 13.64 3.69
N PHE A 28 -13.54 12.76 3.58
CA PHE A 28 -13.92 11.80 4.60
C PHE A 28 -13.50 10.37 4.27
N ASN A 29 -12.99 10.12 3.07
CA ASN A 29 -12.60 8.80 2.61
C ASN A 29 -11.51 8.80 1.53
N VAL A 30 -10.91 7.64 1.29
CA VAL A 30 -9.82 7.47 0.32
C VAL A 30 -10.20 7.88 -1.10
N GLU A 31 -11.44 7.67 -1.53
CA GLU A 31 -11.91 8.03 -2.87
C GLU A 31 -11.99 9.56 -3.05
N GLU A 32 -12.38 10.31 -2.01
CA GLU A 32 -12.35 11.77 -2.04
C GLU A 32 -10.92 12.32 -2.08
N TYR A 33 -9.97 11.65 -1.41
CA TYR A 33 -8.54 11.95 -1.55
C TYR A 33 -8.04 11.63 -2.97
N ARG A 34 -8.45 10.52 -3.59
CA ARG A 34 -8.15 10.20 -5.00
C ARG A 34 -8.66 11.29 -5.94
N LYS A 35 -9.92 11.71 -5.78
CA LYS A 35 -10.51 12.84 -6.53
C LYS A 35 -9.76 14.15 -6.29
N SER A 36 -9.27 14.38 -5.08
CA SER A 36 -8.40 15.53 -4.80
C SER A 36 -7.08 15.43 -5.55
N ALA A 37 -6.40 14.28 -5.49
CA ALA A 37 -5.12 14.03 -6.14
C ALA A 37 -5.21 14.24 -7.66
N ARG A 38 -6.27 13.74 -8.30
CA ARG A 38 -6.54 13.94 -9.74
C ARG A 38 -6.64 15.41 -10.16
N ARG A 39 -7.02 16.31 -9.24
CA ARG A 39 -7.09 17.75 -9.52
C ARG A 39 -5.75 18.46 -9.35
N VAL A 40 -4.78 17.84 -8.67
CA VAL A 40 -3.42 18.39 -8.47
C VAL A 40 -2.49 17.96 -9.57
N LEU A 41 -2.48 16.66 -9.85
CA LEU A 41 -1.49 16.08 -10.73
C LEU A 41 -1.84 16.34 -12.20
N PRO A 42 -0.81 16.53 -13.05
CA PRO A 42 -0.96 16.31 -14.47
C PRO A 42 -1.47 14.90 -14.77
N ALA A 43 -2.24 14.72 -15.84
CA ALA A 43 -2.91 13.48 -16.21
C ALA A 43 -1.93 12.30 -16.27
N GLY A 44 -0.79 12.45 -16.97
CA GLY A 44 0.20 11.37 -17.07
C GLY A 44 0.79 10.93 -15.72
N ILE A 45 1.00 11.87 -14.79
CA ILE A 45 1.51 11.54 -13.45
C ILE A 45 0.41 10.91 -12.59
N PHE A 46 -0.83 11.40 -12.71
CA PHE A 46 -1.97 10.78 -12.06
C PHE A 46 -2.20 9.35 -12.55
N ASP A 47 -2.12 9.12 -13.86
CA ASP A 47 -2.32 7.82 -14.47
C ASP A 47 -1.18 6.85 -14.13
N TYR A 48 0.07 7.32 -14.03
CA TYR A 48 1.17 6.50 -13.50
C TYR A 48 0.91 6.02 -12.07
N LEU A 49 0.30 6.86 -11.22
CA LEU A 49 -0.08 6.52 -9.85
C LEU A 49 -1.31 5.59 -9.81
N ASP A 50 -2.35 5.93 -10.56
CA ASP A 50 -3.69 5.35 -10.45
C ASP A 50 -3.88 4.08 -11.29
N GLY A 51 -3.24 4.04 -12.46
CA GLY A 51 -3.42 3.02 -13.50
C GLY A 51 -2.86 1.64 -13.16
N GLY A 52 -3.35 0.65 -13.89
CA GLY A 52 -2.94 -0.75 -13.88
C GLY A 52 -2.33 -1.21 -15.22
N SER A 53 -2.18 -2.52 -15.37
CA SER A 53 -1.78 -3.15 -16.63
C SER A 53 -2.97 -3.42 -17.54
N GLU A 54 -2.73 -3.33 -18.84
CA GLU A 54 -3.62 -3.75 -19.94
C GLU A 54 -5.05 -3.23 -19.74
N ASP A 55 -6.05 -4.11 -19.79
CA ASP A 55 -7.46 -3.79 -19.63
C ASP A 55 -7.85 -3.44 -18.19
N GLU A 56 -6.90 -3.43 -17.24
CA GLU A 56 -7.06 -3.16 -15.83
C GLU A 56 -8.06 -4.08 -15.12
N VAL A 57 -8.22 -5.31 -15.60
CA VAL A 57 -9.15 -6.31 -15.04
C VAL A 57 -8.79 -6.63 -13.59
N THR A 58 -7.51 -6.89 -13.32
CA THR A 58 -6.95 -7.18 -12.00
C THR A 58 -7.09 -5.99 -11.06
N LEU A 59 -6.85 -4.78 -11.57
CA LEU A 59 -7.04 -3.55 -10.79
C LEU A 59 -8.49 -3.42 -10.30
N ARG A 60 -9.47 -3.67 -11.18
CA ARG A 60 -10.89 -3.69 -10.81
C ARG A 60 -11.23 -4.85 -9.88
N ARG A 61 -10.73 -6.06 -10.16
CA ARG A 61 -10.93 -7.26 -9.34
C ARG A 61 -10.47 -7.06 -7.91
N ASN A 62 -9.29 -6.47 -7.71
CA ASN A 62 -8.74 -6.12 -6.41
C ASN A 62 -9.69 -5.28 -5.54
N ARG A 63 -10.55 -4.48 -6.16
CA ARG A 63 -11.59 -3.73 -5.43
C ARG A 63 -12.85 -4.58 -5.25
N ALA A 64 -13.35 -5.18 -6.33
CA ALA A 64 -14.60 -5.93 -6.34
C ALA A 64 -14.59 -7.15 -5.39
N VAL A 65 -13.44 -7.79 -5.18
CA VAL A 65 -13.32 -8.97 -4.31
C VAL A 65 -13.79 -8.72 -2.88
N PHE A 66 -13.63 -7.51 -2.36
CA PHE A 66 -14.08 -7.17 -1.01
C PHE A 66 -15.61 -7.11 -0.92
N ASP A 67 -16.31 -6.85 -2.02
CA ASP A 67 -17.77 -6.79 -2.07
C ASP A 67 -18.40 -8.19 -2.05
N SER A 68 -17.60 -9.22 -2.36
CA SER A 68 -17.95 -10.65 -2.21
C SER A 68 -18.08 -11.12 -0.76
N TRP A 69 -17.64 -10.30 0.21
CA TRP A 69 -17.66 -10.62 1.64
C TRP A 69 -18.59 -9.67 2.38
N ALA A 70 -19.65 -10.21 2.96
CA ALA A 70 -20.59 -9.48 3.81
C ALA A 70 -20.16 -9.55 5.28
N LEU A 71 -20.32 -8.44 6.00
CA LEU A 71 -20.13 -8.38 7.45
C LEU A 71 -21.44 -8.78 8.15
N MET A 72 -21.34 -9.54 9.23
CA MET A 72 -22.45 -9.96 10.07
C MET A 72 -22.40 -9.18 11.39
N PRO A 73 -23.23 -8.13 11.56
CA PRO A 73 -23.27 -7.37 12.81
C PRO A 73 -23.69 -8.24 14.00
N SER A 74 -23.16 -7.94 15.19
CA SER A 74 -23.53 -8.59 16.43
C SER A 74 -24.00 -7.57 17.46
N TRP A 75 -25.08 -7.89 18.18
CA TRP A 75 -25.78 -6.99 19.11
C TRP A 75 -25.30 -7.15 20.57
N GLY A 76 -24.01 -7.44 20.74
CA GLY A 76 -23.37 -7.57 22.06
C GLY A 76 -22.69 -6.28 22.54
N PRO A 77 -22.38 -6.17 23.84
CA PRO A 77 -21.59 -5.05 24.34
C PRO A 77 -20.17 -5.08 23.77
N VAL A 78 -19.66 -3.91 23.39
CA VAL A 78 -18.27 -3.70 22.95
C VAL A 78 -17.67 -2.58 23.78
N SER A 79 -16.51 -2.84 24.39
CA SER A 79 -15.76 -1.82 25.11
C SER A 79 -14.57 -1.37 24.27
N GLY A 80 -14.61 -0.12 23.80
CA GLY A 80 -13.50 0.59 23.16
C GLY A 80 -12.54 -0.27 22.34
N PRO A 81 -12.88 -0.62 21.07
CA PRO A 81 -12.09 -1.56 20.29
C PRO A 81 -10.62 -1.16 20.20
N ASP A 82 -9.71 -2.06 20.60
CA ASP A 82 -8.28 -1.89 20.45
C ASP A 82 -7.80 -2.41 19.09
N THR A 83 -7.16 -1.52 18.33
CA THR A 83 -6.60 -1.81 17.02
C THR A 83 -5.13 -2.18 17.07
N SER A 84 -4.50 -2.17 18.25
CA SER A 84 -3.09 -2.51 18.38
C SER A 84 -2.85 -4.00 18.07
N THR A 85 -1.67 -4.29 17.53
CA THR A 85 -1.21 -5.65 17.21
C THR A 85 0.32 -5.71 17.25
N THR A 86 0.87 -6.91 17.01
CA THR A 86 2.29 -7.12 16.80
C THR A 86 2.53 -7.49 15.33
N LEU A 87 3.52 -6.86 14.69
CA LEU A 87 3.99 -7.18 13.35
C LEU A 87 5.48 -7.49 13.41
N LEU A 88 5.88 -8.69 13.00
CA LEU A 88 7.28 -9.17 13.03
C LEU A 88 7.96 -9.02 14.41
N GLY A 89 7.20 -9.15 15.48
CA GLY A 89 7.68 -9.01 16.86
C GLY A 89 7.73 -7.57 17.39
N LYS A 90 7.27 -6.56 16.64
CA LYS A 90 7.17 -5.16 17.10
C LYS A 90 5.72 -4.71 17.25
N ASN A 91 5.46 -3.88 18.26
CA ASN A 91 4.14 -3.30 18.47
C ASN A 91 3.78 -2.34 17.33
N SER A 92 2.57 -2.46 16.80
CA SER A 92 1.98 -1.57 15.82
C SER A 92 0.62 -1.07 16.32
N ALA A 93 0.33 0.22 16.16
CA ALA A 93 -0.95 0.79 16.61
C ALA A 93 -2.15 0.35 15.74
N LEU A 94 -1.87 -0.15 14.55
CA LEU A 94 -2.84 -0.67 13.58
C LEU A 94 -2.29 -1.92 12.90
N PRO A 95 -3.13 -2.85 12.45
CA PRO A 95 -2.74 -3.94 11.56
C PRO A 95 -2.57 -3.43 10.11
N LEU A 96 -1.75 -2.39 9.94
CA LEU A 96 -1.59 -1.65 8.71
C LEU A 96 -0.12 -1.26 8.52
N THR A 97 0.40 -1.43 7.31
CA THR A 97 1.72 -0.93 6.89
C THR A 97 1.59 -0.01 5.68
N LEU A 98 2.55 0.89 5.51
CA LEU A 98 2.66 1.69 4.28
C LEU A 98 3.61 0.98 3.31
N THR A 99 3.07 0.48 2.21
CA THR A 99 3.82 -0.35 1.26
C THR A 99 4.86 0.47 0.47
N PRO A 100 5.97 -0.13 0.03
CA PRO A 100 6.94 0.54 -0.84
C PRO A 100 6.30 1.06 -2.12
N THR A 101 6.44 2.36 -2.37
CA THR A 101 6.13 2.97 -3.66
C THR A 101 7.33 3.78 -4.14
N GLY A 102 7.71 3.54 -5.40
CA GLY A 102 8.87 4.18 -6.01
C GLY A 102 8.56 5.61 -6.46
N ALA A 103 9.61 6.43 -6.54
CA ALA A 103 9.59 7.76 -7.12
C ALA A 103 8.56 8.73 -6.49
N THR A 104 8.40 8.69 -5.16
CA THR A 104 7.32 9.40 -4.47
C THR A 104 7.37 10.93 -4.67
N ARG A 105 8.58 11.51 -4.82
CA ARG A 105 8.75 12.95 -5.09
C ARG A 105 8.22 13.41 -6.46
N LEU A 106 7.91 12.49 -7.38
CA LEU A 106 7.15 12.82 -8.60
C LEU A 106 5.72 13.29 -8.28
N PHE A 107 5.14 12.79 -7.19
CA PHE A 107 3.77 13.08 -6.79
C PHE A 107 3.65 14.28 -5.87
N HIS A 108 4.62 14.46 -4.97
CA HIS A 108 4.65 15.56 -4.01
C HIS A 108 6.08 15.83 -3.54
N PRO A 109 6.54 17.09 -3.42
CA PRO A 109 7.94 17.41 -3.12
C PRO A 109 8.43 16.88 -1.77
N GLU A 110 7.56 16.84 -0.75
CA GLU A 110 7.90 16.27 0.58
C GLU A 110 8.18 14.74 0.52
N GLY A 111 7.73 14.05 -0.53
CA GLY A 111 8.15 12.68 -0.85
C GLY A 111 8.02 11.64 0.26
N GLU A 112 8.99 10.74 0.30
CA GLU A 112 9.09 9.65 1.27
C GLU A 112 9.27 10.14 2.72
N LEU A 113 9.90 11.31 2.95
CA LEU A 113 10.03 11.89 4.29
C LEU A 113 8.67 12.24 4.90
N ALA A 114 7.73 12.70 4.07
CA ALA A 114 6.36 13.00 4.51
C ALA A 114 5.61 11.74 4.96
N VAL A 115 5.82 10.65 4.22
CA VAL A 115 5.21 9.34 4.46
C VAL A 115 5.81 8.73 5.73
N ALA A 116 7.13 8.77 5.87
CA ALA A 116 7.85 8.34 7.07
C ALA A 116 7.37 9.11 8.32
N ALA A 117 7.25 10.43 8.24
CA ALA A 117 6.77 11.26 9.36
C ALA A 117 5.35 10.88 9.81
N ALA A 118 4.47 10.55 8.86
CA ALA A 118 3.10 10.16 9.17
C ALA A 118 3.03 8.74 9.74
N ALA A 119 3.82 7.81 9.21
CA ALA A 119 3.93 6.44 9.73
C ALA A 119 4.51 6.41 11.15
N ASP A 120 5.56 7.19 11.41
CA ASP A 120 6.21 7.30 12.71
C ASP A 120 5.23 7.82 13.77
N ARG A 121 4.54 8.93 13.46
CA ARG A 121 3.49 9.48 14.33
C ARG A 121 2.35 8.48 14.59
N ALA A 122 1.96 7.72 13.58
CA ALA A 122 0.92 6.71 13.70
C ALA A 122 1.41 5.42 14.38
N ARG A 123 2.73 5.26 14.58
CA ARG A 123 3.38 4.04 15.11
C ARG A 123 3.00 2.80 14.29
N ILE A 124 3.17 2.91 12.97
CA ILE A 124 3.01 1.81 12.02
C ILE A 124 4.26 1.65 11.15
N PRO A 125 4.56 0.45 10.63
CA PRO A 125 5.72 0.24 9.76
C PRO A 125 5.63 0.99 8.42
N TYR A 126 6.79 1.43 7.91
CA TYR A 126 6.92 2.01 6.58
C TYR A 126 7.95 1.24 5.74
N GLY A 127 7.51 0.76 4.57
CA GLY A 127 8.38 0.22 3.53
C GLY A 127 8.90 1.32 2.60
N LEU A 128 10.20 1.57 2.63
CA LEU A 128 10.89 2.44 1.67
C LEU A 128 11.19 1.66 0.39
N ALA A 129 10.85 2.20 -0.78
CA ALA A 129 11.15 1.56 -2.07
C ALA A 129 12.65 1.56 -2.39
N GLY A 130 13.14 0.55 -3.11
CA GLY A 130 14.50 0.59 -3.68
C GLY A 130 14.67 1.74 -4.69
N LEU A 131 13.60 2.06 -5.43
CA LEU A 131 13.48 3.22 -6.32
C LEU A 131 12.93 4.47 -5.62
N SER A 132 13.23 4.66 -4.34
CA SER A 132 12.83 5.88 -3.62
C SER A 132 13.70 7.07 -3.98
N THR A 133 13.13 8.26 -3.77
CA THR A 133 13.76 9.56 -4.07
C THR A 133 14.39 10.24 -2.85
N VAL A 134 14.51 9.49 -1.76
CA VAL A 134 15.13 9.86 -0.48
C VAL A 134 15.97 8.68 -0.03
N SER A 135 17.16 8.93 0.51
CA SER A 135 18.07 7.86 0.95
C SER A 135 17.58 7.16 2.21
N MET A 136 18.00 5.92 2.43
CA MET A 136 17.78 5.19 3.67
C MET A 136 18.27 5.99 4.89
N GLU A 137 19.44 6.63 4.75
CA GLU A 137 20.08 7.41 5.80
C GLU A 137 19.25 8.64 6.18
N ALA A 138 18.71 9.36 5.19
CA ALA A 138 17.86 10.52 5.46
C ALA A 138 16.57 10.12 6.20
N ILE A 139 15.99 8.95 5.89
CA ILE A 139 14.84 8.43 6.63
C ILE A 139 15.24 8.09 8.07
N ALA A 140 16.39 7.43 8.26
CA ALA A 140 16.88 7.06 9.58
C ALA A 140 17.20 8.27 10.47
N GLU A 141 17.82 9.30 9.90
CA GLU A 141 18.19 10.55 10.60
C GLU A 141 16.95 11.35 11.01
N ASN A 142 15.96 11.48 10.12
CA ASN A 142 14.78 12.30 10.37
C ASN A 142 13.71 11.59 11.22
N HIS A 143 13.64 10.25 11.17
CA HIS A 143 12.63 9.44 11.85
C HIS A 143 13.26 8.25 12.56
N PRO A 144 14.07 8.47 13.61
CA PRO A 144 14.86 7.41 14.27
C PRO A 144 14.00 6.34 14.95
N ALA A 145 12.79 6.67 15.40
CA ALA A 145 11.86 5.75 16.07
C ALA A 145 11.00 4.90 15.11
N LEU A 146 10.96 5.27 13.83
CA LEU A 146 10.15 4.59 12.83
C LEU A 146 10.57 3.12 12.67
N ASP A 147 9.60 2.22 12.58
CA ASP A 147 9.86 0.85 12.13
C ASP A 147 10.08 0.85 10.60
N ARG A 148 11.37 0.88 10.23
CA ARG A 148 11.85 1.05 8.87
C ARG A 148 12.02 -0.30 8.17
N TRP A 149 11.26 -0.49 7.09
CA TRP A 149 11.38 -1.65 6.20
C TRP A 149 11.95 -1.18 4.86
N PHE A 150 12.79 -1.99 4.21
CA PHE A 150 13.39 -1.62 2.93
C PHE A 150 13.03 -2.60 1.82
N ASN A 151 12.55 -2.09 0.69
CA ASN A 151 12.31 -2.92 -0.48
C ASN A 151 13.63 -3.28 -1.17
N PHE A 152 14.03 -4.53 -0.98
CA PHE A 152 15.30 -5.07 -1.43
C PHE A 152 15.14 -5.80 -2.76
N GLY A 153 15.92 -5.41 -3.76
CA GLY A 153 16.03 -6.13 -5.03
C GLY A 153 17.03 -7.27 -4.90
N LEU A 154 16.66 -8.47 -5.37
CA LEU A 154 17.59 -9.60 -5.41
C LEU A 154 18.73 -9.30 -6.39
N THR A 155 19.91 -9.84 -6.08
CA THR A 155 21.08 -9.75 -6.93
C THR A 155 21.91 -11.03 -6.79
N SER A 156 22.48 -11.49 -7.89
CA SER A 156 23.44 -12.60 -7.91
C SER A 156 24.87 -12.14 -7.63
N ASP A 157 25.14 -10.83 -7.62
CA ASP A 157 26.43 -10.26 -7.23
C ASP A 157 26.56 -10.28 -5.70
N ALA A 158 27.38 -11.19 -5.20
CA ALA A 158 27.61 -11.39 -3.77
C ALA A 158 28.21 -10.16 -3.07
N GLN A 159 29.04 -9.37 -3.76
CA GLN A 159 29.63 -8.17 -3.18
C GLN A 159 28.58 -7.05 -3.10
N ALA A 160 27.81 -6.86 -4.17
CA ALA A 160 26.70 -5.89 -4.17
C ALA A 160 25.64 -6.23 -3.11
N LEU A 161 25.32 -7.52 -2.94
CA LEU A 161 24.44 -8.02 -1.88
C LEU A 161 25.00 -7.65 -0.50
N LYS A 162 26.25 -8.00 -0.22
CA LYS A 162 26.92 -7.71 1.05
C LYS A 162 26.94 -6.22 1.37
N ASP A 163 27.31 -5.39 0.41
CA ASP A 163 27.38 -3.94 0.57
C ASP A 163 25.98 -3.35 0.87
N LYS A 164 24.96 -3.80 0.14
CA LYS A 164 23.59 -3.33 0.34
C LYS A 164 23.01 -3.74 1.70
N LEU A 165 23.27 -4.97 2.14
CA LEU A 165 22.84 -5.45 3.46
C LEU A 165 23.52 -4.64 4.58
N ALA A 166 24.83 -4.43 4.50
CA ALA A 166 25.56 -3.61 5.47
C ALA A 166 25.00 -2.18 5.53
N ARG A 167 24.64 -1.60 4.38
CA ARG A 167 24.01 -0.27 4.31
C ARG A 167 22.62 -0.25 4.95
N CYS A 168 21.81 -1.28 4.74
CA CYS A 168 20.49 -1.40 5.37
C CYS A 168 20.62 -1.48 6.90
N GLU A 169 21.54 -2.31 7.40
CA GLU A 169 21.82 -2.45 8.83
C GLU A 169 22.32 -1.14 9.45
N ALA A 170 23.28 -0.47 8.80
CA ALA A 170 23.82 0.81 9.27
C ALA A 170 22.75 1.92 9.33
N ALA A 171 21.79 1.93 8.40
CA ALA A 171 20.63 2.84 8.42
C ALA A 171 19.48 2.34 9.33
N GLY A 172 19.67 1.26 10.07
CA GLY A 172 18.70 0.73 11.02
C GLY A 172 17.42 0.21 10.38
N PHE A 173 17.50 -0.34 9.17
CA PHE A 173 16.43 -1.09 8.52
C PHE A 173 16.49 -2.54 8.98
N THR A 174 15.54 -2.95 9.81
CA THR A 174 15.54 -4.30 10.41
C THR A 174 14.74 -5.32 9.62
N THR A 175 13.98 -4.87 8.63
CA THR A 175 13.09 -5.70 7.82
C THR A 175 13.32 -5.43 6.34
N LEU A 176 13.51 -6.49 5.55
CA LEU A 176 13.60 -6.43 4.10
C LEU A 176 12.31 -6.90 3.46
N ILE A 177 11.80 -6.15 2.49
CA ILE A 177 10.66 -6.52 1.65
C ILE A 177 11.20 -6.91 0.28
N VAL A 178 11.14 -8.19 -0.06
CA VAL A 178 11.69 -8.70 -1.32
C VAL A 178 10.56 -8.82 -2.33
N GLY A 179 10.58 -7.99 -3.37
CA GLY A 179 9.59 -8.01 -4.44
C GLY A 179 9.93 -9.05 -5.50
N VAL A 180 9.01 -9.95 -5.82
CA VAL A 180 9.18 -11.01 -6.85
C VAL A 180 8.19 -10.91 -8.02
N ASP A 181 7.32 -9.90 -8.00
CA ASP A 181 6.23 -9.72 -8.99
C ASP A 181 6.61 -8.87 -10.22
N THR A 182 7.87 -8.41 -10.32
CA THR A 182 8.37 -7.58 -11.44
C THR A 182 9.37 -8.34 -12.30
N ARG A 183 9.03 -9.58 -12.68
CA ARG A 183 9.88 -10.43 -13.57
C ARG A 183 9.87 -9.97 -15.02
N ALA A 184 8.77 -9.35 -15.42
CA ALA A 184 8.59 -8.59 -16.63
C ALA A 184 7.86 -7.29 -16.25
N LEU A 185 7.94 -6.28 -17.11
CA LEU A 185 7.20 -5.04 -16.91
C LEU A 185 5.76 -5.23 -17.35
N GLY A 186 4.81 -4.84 -16.50
CA GLY A 186 3.42 -4.76 -16.90
C GLY A 186 3.18 -3.74 -18.03
N ALA A 187 2.32 -4.09 -18.98
CA ALA A 187 1.92 -3.21 -20.07
C ALA A 187 0.93 -2.14 -19.56
N ARG A 188 1.46 -1.01 -19.06
CA ARG A 188 0.64 0.09 -18.52
C ARG A 188 0.24 1.05 -19.63
N GLU A 189 -0.86 0.75 -20.30
CA GLU A 189 -1.28 1.49 -21.51
C GLU A 189 -1.59 2.97 -21.25
N ARG A 190 -2.07 3.32 -20.05
CA ARG A 190 -2.24 4.74 -19.68
C ARG A 190 -0.92 5.52 -19.67
N ASP A 191 0.18 4.88 -19.27
CA ASP A 191 1.50 5.51 -19.26
C ASP A 191 1.97 5.77 -20.70
N LEU A 192 1.73 4.81 -21.59
CA LEU A 192 2.03 4.93 -23.04
C LEU A 192 1.23 6.05 -23.69
N HIS A 193 -0.09 6.13 -23.42
CA HIS A 193 -0.96 7.15 -24.00
C HIS A 193 -0.60 8.58 -23.55
N ASN A 194 -0.14 8.74 -22.31
CA ASN A 194 0.19 10.05 -21.76
C ASN A 194 1.65 10.47 -21.95
N GLY A 195 2.46 9.64 -22.63
CA GLY A 195 3.88 9.92 -22.86
C GLY A 195 4.73 9.81 -21.60
N PHE A 196 4.27 9.09 -20.58
CA PHE A 196 5.05 8.72 -19.40
C PHE A 196 5.97 7.53 -19.73
N THR A 197 6.78 7.70 -20.76
CA THR A 197 7.68 6.71 -21.37
C THR A 197 9.14 7.06 -21.09
N ALA A 198 10.07 6.17 -21.43
CA ALA A 198 11.50 6.45 -21.42
C ALA A 198 12.09 6.58 -22.84
N PRO A 199 12.47 7.79 -23.30
CA PRO A 199 12.37 9.11 -22.66
C PRO A 199 10.93 9.67 -22.63
N PRO A 200 10.63 10.69 -21.78
CA PRO A 200 9.30 11.30 -21.72
C PRO A 200 8.92 11.97 -23.04
N ALA A 201 7.72 11.69 -23.52
CA ALA A 201 7.18 12.30 -24.74
C ALA A 201 6.21 13.44 -24.38
N LEU A 202 6.69 14.68 -24.39
CA LEU A 202 5.83 15.85 -24.14
C LEU A 202 5.04 16.20 -25.40
N THR A 203 3.73 15.98 -25.38
CA THR A 203 2.81 16.46 -26.41
C THR A 203 2.30 17.86 -26.08
N LEU A 204 1.75 18.60 -27.05
CA LEU A 204 1.08 19.89 -26.79
C LEU A 204 -0.06 19.75 -25.78
N SER A 205 -0.76 18.61 -25.79
CA SER A 205 -1.80 18.28 -24.80
C SER A 205 -1.20 18.13 -23.40
N THR A 206 -0.07 17.43 -23.28
CA THR A 206 0.66 17.25 -22.02
C THR A 206 1.14 18.58 -21.45
N ILE A 207 1.67 19.47 -22.29
CA ILE A 207 2.11 20.82 -21.88
C ILE A 207 0.92 21.65 -21.38
N ALA A 208 -0.20 21.65 -22.11
CA ALA A 208 -1.40 22.38 -21.72
C ALA A 208 -2.00 21.86 -20.41
N ASP A 209 -1.95 20.54 -20.18
CA ASP A 209 -2.40 19.92 -18.93
C ASP A 209 -1.49 20.30 -17.75
N ILE A 210 -0.16 20.23 -17.92
CA ILE A 210 0.80 20.70 -16.90
C ILE A 210 0.55 22.17 -16.56
N ALA A 211 0.39 23.04 -17.57
CA ALA A 211 0.18 24.47 -17.36
C ALA A 211 -1.06 24.78 -16.49
N ARG A 212 -2.12 23.97 -16.58
CA ARG A 212 -3.35 24.08 -15.77
C ARG A 212 -3.17 23.64 -14.31
N ARG A 213 -1.99 23.15 -13.92
CA ARG A 213 -1.67 22.67 -12.56
C ARG A 213 -0.59 23.53 -11.88
N PRO A 214 -0.83 24.84 -11.62
CA PRO A 214 0.18 25.74 -11.06
C PRO A 214 0.77 25.29 -9.74
N SER A 215 -0.05 24.76 -8.84
CA SER A 215 0.47 24.24 -7.57
C SER A 215 1.48 23.10 -7.76
N TRP A 216 1.33 22.28 -8.81
CA TRP A 216 2.22 21.14 -9.02
C TRP A 216 3.55 21.58 -9.64
N TRP A 217 3.53 22.33 -10.76
CA TRP A 217 4.78 22.71 -11.43
C TRP A 217 5.56 23.79 -10.67
N ILE A 218 4.90 24.70 -9.93
CA ILE A 218 5.61 25.63 -9.03
C ILE A 218 6.40 24.81 -8.01
N ASN A 219 5.73 23.90 -7.31
CA ASN A 219 6.38 23.04 -6.32
C ASN A 219 7.50 22.20 -6.94
N PHE A 220 7.28 21.66 -8.14
CA PHE A 220 8.29 20.87 -8.84
C PHE A 220 9.55 21.69 -9.17
N LEU A 221 9.37 22.93 -9.65
CA LEU A 221 10.49 23.83 -10.00
C LEU A 221 11.20 24.45 -8.79
N THR A 222 10.51 24.59 -7.66
CA THR A 222 11.09 25.16 -6.43
C THR A 222 11.66 24.11 -5.48
N SER A 223 11.61 22.83 -5.84
CA SER A 223 12.13 21.73 -5.03
C SER A 223 13.46 21.22 -5.58
N ASP A 224 14.23 20.53 -4.73
CA ASP A 224 15.47 19.90 -5.15
C ASP A 224 15.23 18.90 -6.29
N GLY A 225 16.25 18.69 -7.12
CA GLY A 225 16.22 17.68 -8.18
C GLY A 225 15.82 16.29 -7.67
N ILE A 226 15.18 15.51 -8.54
CA ILE A 226 14.86 14.12 -8.27
C ILE A 226 16.10 13.27 -8.55
N SER A 227 16.50 12.47 -7.56
CA SER A 227 17.56 11.47 -7.64
C SER A 227 17.08 10.16 -7.02
N PHE A 228 17.80 9.06 -7.26
CA PHE A 228 17.46 7.72 -6.78
C PHE A 228 18.63 7.15 -5.94
N PRO A 229 18.87 7.71 -4.73
CA PRO A 229 20.08 7.45 -3.94
C PRO A 229 20.21 6.01 -3.41
N ASN A 230 19.17 5.20 -3.56
CA ASN A 230 19.13 3.82 -3.10
C ASN A 230 19.40 2.80 -4.22
N LEU A 231 19.67 3.23 -5.45
CA LEU A 231 20.12 2.34 -6.53
C LEU A 231 21.58 1.88 -6.34
N ASP A 232 22.44 2.75 -5.82
CA ASP A 232 23.82 2.37 -5.52
C ASP A 232 23.86 1.53 -4.21
N PRO A 233 24.47 0.33 -4.22
CA PRO A 233 24.56 -0.51 -3.05
C PRO A 233 25.47 0.04 -1.95
N ARG A 234 26.47 0.85 -2.29
CA ARG A 234 27.54 1.28 -1.38
C ARG A 234 27.27 2.62 -0.71
N SER A 235 26.69 3.59 -1.42
CA SER A 235 26.48 4.93 -0.84
C SER A 235 25.43 5.74 -1.60
N ALA A 236 24.93 6.82 -0.98
CA ALA A 236 24.01 7.76 -1.60
C ALA A 236 24.67 8.70 -2.65
N ALA A 237 25.77 8.30 -3.29
CA ALA A 237 26.53 9.16 -4.21
C ALA A 237 25.59 9.78 -5.27
N ALA A 238 25.44 11.09 -5.18
CA ALA A 238 24.41 11.85 -5.86
C ALA A 238 24.68 11.93 -7.37
N THR A 239 24.14 10.99 -8.14
CA THR A 239 23.84 11.24 -9.55
C THR A 239 22.69 12.25 -9.57
N SER A 240 23.05 13.52 -9.63
CA SER A 240 22.20 14.66 -9.25
C SER A 240 21.08 15.00 -10.25
N VAL A 241 20.84 14.18 -11.27
CA VAL A 241 19.75 14.40 -12.23
C VAL A 241 19.26 13.06 -12.77
N VAL A 242 17.94 12.89 -12.87
CA VAL A 242 17.33 11.82 -13.67
C VAL A 242 17.90 11.87 -15.09
N THR A 243 18.78 10.93 -15.42
CA THR A 243 19.25 10.75 -16.79
C THR A 243 18.23 9.94 -17.60
N PRO A 244 18.25 10.02 -18.94
CA PRO A 244 17.44 9.13 -19.78
C PRO A 244 17.67 7.64 -19.48
N SER A 245 18.92 7.24 -19.16
CA SER A 245 19.25 5.88 -18.75
C SER A 245 18.67 5.50 -17.37
N MET A 246 18.66 6.43 -16.41
CA MET A 246 18.02 6.21 -15.11
C MET A 246 16.50 6.09 -15.24
N TRP A 247 15.89 6.82 -16.16
CA TRP A 247 14.47 6.70 -16.47
C TRP A 247 14.13 5.37 -17.16
N GLN A 248 15.02 4.85 -18.00
CA GLN A 248 14.95 3.45 -18.47
C GLN A 248 15.09 2.46 -17.32
N HIS A 249 15.94 2.71 -16.31
CA HIS A 249 15.97 1.83 -15.13
C HIS A 249 14.67 1.93 -14.30
N ILE A 250 14.08 3.11 -14.13
CA ILE A 250 12.83 3.28 -13.35
C ILE A 250 11.63 2.62 -14.03
N LEU A 251 11.51 2.79 -15.35
CA LEU A 251 10.39 2.25 -16.13
C LEU A 251 10.67 0.86 -16.70
N GLY A 252 11.94 0.44 -16.70
CA GLY A 252 12.44 -0.74 -17.41
C GLY A 252 12.98 -1.85 -16.50
N HIS A 253 12.95 -1.70 -15.17
CA HIS A 253 13.47 -2.72 -14.27
C HIS A 253 12.58 -3.97 -14.25
N SER A 254 13.09 -5.04 -14.85
CA SER A 254 12.56 -6.38 -14.68
C SER A 254 13.71 -7.36 -14.50
N ASP A 255 13.59 -8.26 -13.54
CA ASP A 255 14.56 -9.33 -13.33
C ASP A 255 13.84 -10.68 -13.38
N ALA A 256 13.99 -11.38 -14.51
CA ALA A 256 13.46 -12.72 -14.69
C ALA A 256 14.42 -13.82 -14.20
N THR A 257 15.67 -13.47 -13.89
CA THR A 257 16.77 -14.41 -13.61
C THR A 257 16.84 -14.81 -12.15
N SER A 258 16.45 -13.93 -11.23
CA SER A 258 16.33 -14.24 -9.81
C SER A 258 15.17 -15.20 -9.52
N GLY A 259 15.34 -16.05 -8.52
CA GLY A 259 14.33 -16.98 -8.04
C GLY A 259 14.57 -17.39 -6.58
N TRP A 260 14.14 -18.61 -6.25
CA TRP A 260 14.18 -19.13 -4.88
C TRP A 260 15.60 -19.28 -4.33
N LYS A 261 16.59 -19.57 -5.18
CA LYS A 261 17.98 -19.75 -4.76
C LYS A 261 18.59 -18.45 -4.23
N GLU A 262 18.34 -17.33 -4.90
CA GLU A 262 18.80 -16.00 -4.47
C GLU A 262 18.10 -15.58 -3.16
N LEU A 263 16.84 -15.98 -2.97
CA LEU A 263 16.09 -15.73 -1.74
C LEU A 263 16.61 -16.56 -0.56
N GLU A 264 16.98 -17.83 -0.77
CA GLU A 264 17.65 -18.68 0.22
C GLU A 264 19.03 -18.10 0.60
N ALA A 265 19.80 -17.65 -0.39
CA ALA A 265 21.09 -16.99 -0.14
C ALA A 265 20.93 -15.69 0.66
N LEU A 266 19.91 -14.88 0.33
CA LEU A 266 19.57 -13.68 1.10
C LEU A 266 19.19 -14.03 2.54
N ARG A 267 18.34 -15.04 2.74
CA ARG A 267 17.95 -15.50 4.08
C ARG A 267 19.15 -15.95 4.91
N GLN A 268 20.12 -16.63 4.31
CA GLN A 268 21.36 -17.01 4.98
C GLN A 268 22.25 -15.81 5.33
N ALA A 269 22.28 -14.79 4.47
CA ALA A 269 23.12 -13.60 4.64
C ALA A 269 22.51 -12.53 5.58
N TRP A 270 21.19 -12.48 5.71
CA TRP A 270 20.49 -11.50 6.52
C TRP A 270 19.89 -12.12 7.77
N HIS A 271 20.15 -11.53 8.94
CA HIS A 271 19.60 -12.00 10.23
C HIS A 271 18.34 -11.24 10.69
N GLY A 272 18.01 -10.13 10.05
CA GLY A 272 16.78 -9.39 10.32
C GLY A 272 15.54 -10.06 9.72
N LYS A 273 14.44 -9.34 9.64
CA LYS A 273 13.17 -9.88 9.14
C LYS A 273 13.10 -9.84 7.61
N ILE A 274 12.46 -10.82 6.99
CA ILE A 274 12.23 -10.87 5.55
C ILE A 274 10.74 -11.08 5.24
N VAL A 275 10.19 -10.16 4.45
CA VAL A 275 8.83 -10.19 3.90
C VAL A 275 8.93 -10.50 2.40
N LEU A 276 8.40 -11.64 1.95
CA LEU A 276 8.30 -11.93 0.52
C LEU A 276 7.04 -11.27 -0.05
N LYS A 277 7.20 -10.29 -0.95
CA LYS A 277 6.09 -9.54 -1.56
C LYS A 277 5.92 -9.93 -3.02
N GLY A 278 4.68 -10.15 -3.44
CA GLY A 278 4.34 -10.31 -4.85
C GLY A 278 3.97 -11.73 -5.26
N CYS A 279 3.73 -12.62 -4.31
CA CYS A 279 3.15 -13.93 -4.58
C CYS A 279 1.62 -13.89 -4.39
N VAL A 280 0.91 -14.56 -5.29
CA VAL A 280 -0.51 -14.93 -5.12
C VAL A 280 -0.74 -16.42 -5.29
N ASN A 281 0.35 -17.21 -5.40
CA ASN A 281 0.29 -18.66 -5.45
C ASN A 281 0.48 -19.21 -4.02
N PRO A 282 -0.49 -19.91 -3.45
CA PRO A 282 -0.39 -20.49 -2.10
C PRO A 282 0.77 -21.47 -1.92
N ALA A 283 1.26 -22.11 -2.99
CA ALA A 283 2.45 -22.97 -2.92
C ALA A 283 3.74 -22.17 -2.67
N ASP A 284 3.82 -20.93 -3.17
CA ASP A 284 4.95 -20.05 -2.90
C ASP A 284 4.94 -19.56 -1.44
N VAL A 285 3.76 -19.44 -0.83
CA VAL A 285 3.62 -19.10 0.60
C VAL A 285 4.16 -20.21 1.49
N ASP A 286 3.81 -21.46 1.19
CA ASP A 286 4.35 -22.64 1.86
C ASP A 286 5.87 -22.71 1.73
N LYS A 287 6.39 -22.52 0.51
CA LYS A 287 7.84 -22.52 0.28
C LYS A 287 8.56 -21.38 1.03
N ALA A 288 7.97 -20.19 1.10
CA ALA A 288 8.51 -19.08 1.89
C ALA A 288 8.62 -19.42 3.38
N ALA A 289 7.61 -20.09 3.94
CA ALA A 289 7.65 -20.57 5.31
C ALA A 289 8.74 -21.64 5.51
N LEU A 290 8.86 -22.61 4.59
CA LEU A 290 9.86 -23.69 4.66
C LEU A 290 11.31 -23.18 4.67
N ILE A 291 11.63 -22.12 3.92
CA ILE A 291 12.98 -21.54 3.90
C ILE A 291 13.23 -20.55 5.05
N GLY A 292 12.24 -20.34 5.94
CA GLY A 292 12.38 -19.50 7.13
C GLY A 292 12.20 -18.00 6.90
N LEU A 293 11.36 -17.59 5.95
CA LEU A 293 10.95 -16.19 5.86
C LEU A 293 9.96 -15.85 6.98
N ASP A 294 9.91 -14.58 7.37
CA ASP A 294 9.14 -14.14 8.54
C ASP A 294 7.70 -13.72 8.16
N ALA A 295 7.50 -13.26 6.93
CA ALA A 295 6.19 -12.93 6.39
C ALA A 295 6.11 -13.11 4.87
N VAL A 296 4.88 -13.26 4.38
CA VAL A 296 4.52 -13.08 2.98
C VAL A 296 3.53 -11.93 2.85
N GLN A 297 3.76 -11.03 1.89
CA GLN A 297 2.80 -10.02 1.47
C GLN A 297 2.16 -10.46 0.15
N LEU A 298 0.96 -11.04 0.26
CA LEU A 298 0.13 -11.41 -0.87
C LEU A 298 -0.18 -10.16 -1.69
N SER A 299 0.32 -10.14 -2.93
CA SER A 299 0.38 -8.93 -3.76
C SER A 299 0.36 -9.29 -5.23
N ASN A 300 -0.45 -8.57 -6.02
CA ASN A 300 -0.33 -8.50 -7.48
C ASN A 300 0.14 -7.11 -7.93
N HIS A 301 0.93 -6.46 -7.07
CA HIS A 301 1.49 -5.13 -7.28
C HIS A 301 0.43 -4.04 -7.51
N GLY A 302 -0.75 -4.20 -6.92
CA GLY A 302 -1.89 -3.31 -7.13
C GLY A 302 -2.46 -3.37 -8.55
N GLY A 303 -2.34 -4.50 -9.23
CA GLY A 303 -2.81 -4.73 -10.61
C GLY A 303 -1.95 -4.03 -11.68
N ARG A 304 -0.62 -3.91 -11.45
CA ARG A 304 0.30 -3.12 -12.29
C ARG A 304 1.34 -3.93 -13.06
N GLN A 305 1.29 -5.26 -12.95
CA GLN A 305 2.26 -6.17 -13.58
C GLN A 305 1.55 -7.08 -14.59
N LEU A 306 1.07 -8.24 -14.18
CA LEU A 306 0.28 -9.13 -15.04
C LEU A 306 -1.23 -8.81 -14.85
N ASP A 307 -1.97 -8.63 -15.95
CA ASP A 307 -3.43 -8.53 -15.87
C ASP A 307 -4.11 -9.92 -15.86
N HIS A 308 -5.40 -9.97 -15.54
CA HIS A 308 -6.15 -11.20 -15.27
C HIS A 308 -5.64 -12.07 -14.10
N MET A 309 -4.91 -11.50 -13.14
CA MET A 309 -4.50 -12.20 -11.93
C MET A 309 -5.65 -12.36 -10.92
N LEU A 310 -5.54 -13.39 -10.07
CA LEU A 310 -6.28 -13.45 -8.81
C LEU A 310 -5.94 -12.24 -7.93
N SER A 311 -6.90 -11.83 -7.10
CA SER A 311 -6.65 -10.88 -6.03
C SER A 311 -5.97 -11.59 -4.85
N PRO A 312 -5.10 -10.92 -4.07
CA PRO A 312 -4.60 -11.46 -2.81
C PRO A 312 -5.69 -12.01 -1.87
N MET A 313 -6.86 -11.40 -1.87
CA MET A 313 -8.01 -11.86 -1.06
C MET A 313 -8.59 -13.19 -1.55
N ASP A 314 -8.45 -13.53 -2.84
CA ASP A 314 -8.96 -14.80 -3.39
C ASP A 314 -8.18 -16.01 -2.86
N VAL A 315 -6.92 -15.81 -2.48
CA VAL A 315 -5.99 -16.88 -2.09
C VAL A 315 -5.61 -16.85 -0.61
N LEU A 316 -6.15 -15.88 0.14
CA LEU A 316 -5.77 -15.62 1.53
C LEU A 316 -6.09 -16.80 2.46
N GLN A 317 -7.31 -17.32 2.41
CA GLN A 317 -7.72 -18.43 3.29
C GLN A 317 -6.94 -19.71 2.97
N GLU A 318 -6.76 -20.03 1.68
CA GLU A 318 -5.95 -21.18 1.26
C GLU A 318 -4.50 -21.03 1.74
N SER A 319 -3.91 -19.84 1.58
CA SER A 319 -2.54 -19.56 2.03
C SER A 319 -2.42 -19.74 3.54
N ARG A 320 -3.36 -19.19 4.33
CA ARG A 320 -3.37 -19.36 5.79
C ARG A 320 -3.52 -20.82 6.20
N GLN A 321 -4.41 -21.57 5.55
CA GLN A 321 -4.62 -23.00 5.85
C GLN A 321 -3.35 -23.82 5.63
N ARG A 322 -2.55 -23.51 4.60
CA ARG A 322 -1.31 -24.21 4.30
C ARG A 322 -0.23 -24.00 5.36
N VAL A 323 -0.05 -22.77 5.82
CA VAL A 323 1.09 -22.40 6.67
C VAL A 323 0.76 -22.27 8.16
N GLY A 324 -0.52 -22.30 8.55
CA GLY A 324 -0.93 -22.06 9.92
C GLY A 324 -0.36 -20.74 10.44
N ASP A 325 0.20 -20.72 11.65
CA ASP A 325 0.86 -19.53 12.23
C ASP A 325 2.39 -19.52 12.05
N SER A 326 2.95 -20.36 11.16
CA SER A 326 4.42 -20.45 10.97
C SER A 326 5.04 -19.23 10.30
N ILE A 327 4.23 -18.41 9.62
CA ILE A 327 4.63 -17.19 8.91
C ILE A 327 3.50 -16.16 8.99
N GLU A 328 3.84 -14.88 9.10
CA GLU A 328 2.83 -13.83 9.01
C GLU A 328 2.34 -13.66 7.55
N ILE A 329 1.06 -13.34 7.35
CA ILE A 329 0.48 -13.07 6.03
C ILE A 329 -0.07 -11.64 6.00
N TYR A 330 0.49 -10.83 5.12
CA TYR A 330 0.00 -9.49 4.81
C TYR A 330 -0.75 -9.49 3.49
N VAL A 331 -1.74 -8.60 3.39
CA VAL A 331 -2.52 -8.43 2.17
C VAL A 331 -2.40 -6.98 1.68
N ASP A 332 -2.06 -6.80 0.41
CA ASP A 332 -2.16 -5.49 -0.23
C ASP A 332 -3.17 -5.50 -1.39
N SER A 333 -3.08 -4.53 -2.30
CA SER A 333 -3.83 -4.52 -3.56
C SER A 333 -5.35 -4.43 -3.42
N GLY A 334 -5.86 -3.19 -3.38
CA GLY A 334 -7.30 -2.90 -3.48
C GLY A 334 -7.95 -2.34 -2.21
N ILE A 335 -7.24 -2.37 -1.09
CA ILE A 335 -7.69 -1.88 0.22
C ILE A 335 -7.96 -0.36 0.19
N ARG A 336 -9.17 0.05 0.59
CA ARG A 336 -9.64 1.45 0.57
C ARG A 336 -10.45 1.84 1.81
N ARG A 337 -10.86 0.88 2.63
CA ARG A 337 -11.69 1.08 3.82
C ARG A 337 -11.16 0.29 5.03
N GLY A 338 -11.45 0.77 6.23
CA GLY A 338 -11.22 0.01 7.47
C GLY A 338 -12.00 -1.32 7.50
N SER A 339 -13.16 -1.39 6.83
CA SER A 339 -13.89 -2.65 6.64
C SER A 339 -13.14 -3.66 5.75
N ASP A 340 -12.32 -3.20 4.81
CA ASP A 340 -11.50 -4.08 3.98
C ASP A 340 -10.37 -4.70 4.82
N VAL A 341 -9.77 -3.89 5.70
CA VAL A 341 -8.76 -4.35 6.66
C VAL A 341 -9.37 -5.40 7.58
N LEU A 342 -10.53 -5.13 8.18
CA LEU A 342 -11.23 -6.10 9.02
C LEU A 342 -11.57 -7.38 8.26
N LYS A 343 -12.01 -7.28 6.99
CA LYS A 343 -12.29 -8.45 6.15
C LYS A 343 -11.04 -9.32 5.96
N ALA A 344 -9.91 -8.72 5.61
CA ALA A 344 -8.66 -9.47 5.45
C ALA A 344 -8.22 -10.15 6.77
N LEU A 345 -8.31 -9.45 7.90
CA LEU A 345 -7.93 -10.00 9.21
C LEU A 345 -8.81 -11.19 9.60
N ALA A 346 -10.12 -11.08 9.45
CA ALA A 346 -11.07 -12.15 9.75
C ALA A 346 -10.89 -13.37 8.81
N LEU A 347 -10.29 -13.19 7.63
CA LEU A 347 -9.94 -14.29 6.72
C LEU A 347 -8.54 -14.87 6.97
N GLY A 348 -7.79 -14.34 7.94
CA GLY A 348 -6.51 -14.89 8.37
C GLY A 348 -5.28 -14.06 8.00
N ALA A 349 -5.41 -12.83 7.54
CA ALA A 349 -4.27 -11.91 7.46
C ALA A 349 -3.84 -11.45 8.86
N ASP A 350 -2.56 -11.11 9.02
CA ASP A 350 -2.01 -10.47 10.22
C ASP A 350 -2.00 -8.95 10.10
N ALA A 351 -1.85 -8.44 8.88
CA ALA A 351 -1.93 -7.03 8.57
C ALA A 351 -2.33 -6.79 7.12
N CYS A 352 -2.65 -5.54 6.84
CA CYS A 352 -2.86 -5.02 5.51
C CYS A 352 -1.74 -4.04 5.13
N SER A 353 -1.48 -3.88 3.84
CA SER A 353 -0.56 -2.86 3.33
C SER A 353 -1.26 -1.97 2.32
N ILE A 354 -1.11 -0.65 2.47
CA ILE A 354 -1.70 0.34 1.57
C ILE A 354 -0.62 1.06 0.77
N GLY A 355 -0.91 1.37 -0.50
CA GLY A 355 -0.04 2.13 -1.41
C GLY A 355 -0.73 3.40 -1.91
N ARG A 356 -1.51 3.26 -3.00
CA ARG A 356 -2.24 4.39 -3.62
C ARG A 356 -3.04 5.22 -2.61
N ALA A 357 -3.65 4.59 -1.60
CA ALA A 357 -4.45 5.30 -0.59
C ALA A 357 -3.64 6.40 0.12
N TYR A 358 -2.44 6.09 0.61
CA TYR A 358 -1.60 7.09 1.27
C TYR A 358 -1.01 8.08 0.27
N LEU A 359 -0.70 7.63 -0.97
CA LEU A 359 -0.21 8.54 -2.02
C LEU A 359 -1.25 9.59 -2.41
N TYR A 360 -2.55 9.24 -2.44
CA TYR A 360 -3.60 10.24 -2.64
C TYR A 360 -3.62 11.28 -1.51
N GLY A 361 -3.42 10.83 -0.26
CA GLY A 361 -3.25 11.70 0.90
C GLY A 361 -2.06 12.64 0.74
N LEU A 362 -0.91 12.08 0.38
CA LEU A 362 0.33 12.82 0.14
C LEU A 362 0.13 13.91 -0.91
N VAL A 363 -0.40 13.56 -2.09
CA VAL A 363 -0.66 14.52 -3.18
C VAL A 363 -1.63 15.61 -2.74
N ALA A 364 -2.64 15.26 -1.94
CA ALA A 364 -3.66 16.20 -1.52
C ALA A 364 -3.15 17.23 -0.51
N ALA A 365 -2.29 16.83 0.44
CA ALA A 365 -1.96 17.65 1.59
C ALA A 365 -0.60 17.39 2.26
N GLY A 366 0.35 16.71 1.61
CA GLY A 366 1.65 16.36 2.17
C GLY A 366 1.52 15.37 3.33
N SER A 367 2.45 15.41 4.28
CA SER A 367 2.45 14.52 5.47
C SER A 367 1.11 14.52 6.26
N PRO A 368 0.45 15.66 6.55
CA PRO A 368 -0.88 15.68 7.14
C PRO A 368 -1.96 14.93 6.35
N GLY A 369 -1.85 14.88 5.01
CA GLY A 369 -2.77 14.12 4.18
C GLY A 369 -2.56 12.61 4.32
N VAL A 370 -1.30 12.17 4.42
CA VAL A 370 -0.95 10.77 4.74
C VAL A 370 -1.49 10.42 6.13
N GLY A 371 -1.22 11.27 7.13
CA GLY A 371 -1.74 11.10 8.49
C GLY A 371 -3.27 10.97 8.52
N ARG A 372 -3.97 11.83 7.77
CA ARG A 372 -5.44 11.77 7.71
C ARG A 372 -5.96 10.49 7.04
N ILE A 373 -5.26 9.93 6.06
CA ILE A 373 -5.59 8.62 5.50
C ILE A 373 -5.46 7.52 6.56
N ILE A 374 -4.37 7.52 7.34
CA ILE A 374 -4.16 6.53 8.41
C ILE A 374 -5.25 6.65 9.49
N GLU A 375 -5.61 7.88 9.88
CA GLU A 375 -6.73 8.13 10.80
C GLU A 375 -8.06 7.59 10.25
N ILE A 376 -8.37 7.81 8.97
CA ILE A 376 -9.57 7.27 8.33
C ILE A 376 -9.60 5.74 8.47
N PHE A 377 -8.48 5.06 8.20
CA PHE A 377 -8.41 3.60 8.38
C PHE A 377 -8.61 3.19 9.85
N SER A 378 -8.02 3.91 10.80
CA SER A 378 -8.21 3.64 12.23
C SER A 378 -9.66 3.82 12.68
N ASP A 379 -10.27 4.96 12.32
CA ASP A 379 -11.65 5.30 12.66
C ASP A 379 -12.65 4.31 12.04
N GLU A 380 -12.43 3.96 10.77
CA GLU A 380 -13.26 2.98 10.06
C GLU A 380 -13.09 1.57 10.65
N LEU A 381 -11.88 1.16 11.01
CA LEU A 381 -11.62 -0.14 11.62
C LEU A 381 -12.30 -0.23 12.99
N ARG A 382 -12.09 0.74 13.89
CA ARG A 382 -12.74 0.79 15.21
C ARG A 382 -14.26 0.77 15.09
N ARG A 383 -14.82 1.56 14.18
CA ARG A 383 -16.26 1.57 13.92
C ARG A 383 -16.75 0.21 13.44
N THR A 384 -16.03 -0.43 12.51
CA THR A 384 -16.43 -1.73 11.97
C THR A 384 -16.34 -2.82 13.05
N MET A 385 -15.27 -2.84 13.85
CA MET A 385 -15.11 -3.74 15.01
C MET A 385 -16.26 -3.59 16.01
N THR A 386 -16.64 -2.35 16.32
CA THR A 386 -17.79 -2.06 17.20
C THR A 386 -19.08 -2.66 16.63
N LEU A 387 -19.34 -2.46 15.34
CA LEU A 387 -20.58 -2.90 14.70
C LEU A 387 -20.68 -4.42 14.55
N VAL A 388 -19.55 -5.13 14.43
CA VAL A 388 -19.51 -6.60 14.38
C VAL A 388 -19.32 -7.25 15.75
N GLY A 389 -19.28 -6.46 16.82
CA GLY A 389 -19.28 -6.97 18.18
C GLY A 389 -17.93 -7.55 18.63
N VAL A 390 -16.81 -6.93 18.24
CA VAL A 390 -15.44 -7.32 18.67
C VAL A 390 -14.64 -6.14 19.22
N SER A 391 -13.80 -6.43 20.20
CA SER A 391 -13.03 -5.42 20.95
C SER A 391 -11.52 -5.48 20.70
N SER A 392 -10.99 -6.48 19.97
CA SER A 392 -9.56 -6.60 19.68
C SER A 392 -9.27 -7.24 18.31
N ILE A 393 -8.06 -7.05 17.79
CA ILE A 393 -7.61 -7.72 16.55
C ILE A 393 -7.58 -9.25 16.73
N SER A 394 -7.21 -9.74 17.91
CA SER A 394 -7.25 -11.17 18.23
C SER A 394 -8.67 -11.74 18.16
N GLU A 395 -9.68 -11.01 18.64
CA GLU A 395 -11.08 -11.42 18.48
C GLU A 395 -11.54 -11.41 17.02
N VAL A 396 -11.12 -10.42 16.22
CA VAL A 396 -11.41 -10.39 14.77
C VAL A 396 -10.92 -11.68 14.10
N LYS A 397 -9.67 -12.09 14.40
CA LYS A 397 -9.09 -13.32 13.83
C LYS A 397 -9.80 -14.58 14.35
N ALA A 398 -10.03 -14.67 15.66
CA ALA A 398 -10.64 -15.86 16.28
C ALA A 398 -12.09 -16.08 15.84
N ARG A 399 -12.84 -15.00 15.64
CA ARG A 399 -14.29 -15.05 15.31
C ARG A 399 -14.56 -14.75 13.84
N GLY A 400 -13.55 -14.86 12.97
CA GLY A 400 -13.66 -14.47 11.56
C GLY A 400 -14.82 -15.12 10.82
N GLY A 401 -15.08 -16.41 11.07
CA GLY A 401 -16.21 -17.16 10.50
C GLY A 401 -17.59 -16.75 11.03
N GLU A 402 -17.67 -16.08 12.18
CA GLU A 402 -18.90 -15.47 12.70
C GLU A 402 -19.14 -14.08 12.12
N ILE A 403 -18.05 -13.33 11.89
CA ILE A 403 -18.07 -11.92 11.47
C ILE A 403 -18.28 -11.78 9.97
N LEU A 404 -17.84 -12.75 9.17
CA LEU A 404 -17.87 -12.69 7.72
C LEU A 404 -18.65 -13.82 7.08
N ARG A 405 -19.33 -13.50 5.98
CA ARG A 405 -19.94 -14.48 5.08
C ARG A 405 -19.52 -14.22 3.64
N ASP A 406 -19.07 -15.27 2.96
CA ASP A 406 -18.93 -15.25 1.51
C ASP A 406 -20.31 -15.27 0.87
N ILE A 407 -20.61 -14.27 0.03
CA ILE A 407 -21.91 -14.15 -0.61
C ILE A 407 -21.90 -14.54 -2.10
N ARG A 408 -20.75 -14.93 -2.66
CA ARG A 408 -20.63 -15.35 -4.08
C ARG A 408 -21.53 -16.55 -4.42
N HIS A 409 -21.70 -17.47 -3.47
CA HIS A 409 -22.49 -18.69 -3.62
C HIS A 409 -23.80 -18.67 -2.82
N SER A 410 -24.22 -17.50 -2.33
CA SER A 410 -25.41 -17.37 -1.48
C SER A 410 -26.73 -17.75 -2.18
N GLY A 411 -26.74 -17.81 -3.53
CA GLY A 411 -27.86 -18.33 -4.31
C GLY A 411 -28.05 -19.85 -4.24
N GLU A 412 -26.99 -20.64 -4.02
CA GLU A 412 -27.07 -22.12 -4.00
C GLU A 412 -27.65 -22.66 -2.68
N ILE A 413 -27.54 -21.91 -1.58
CA ILE A 413 -28.05 -22.30 -0.25
C ILE A 413 -29.59 -22.23 -0.19
N LEU A 414 -30.22 -21.40 -1.01
CA LEU A 414 -31.68 -21.31 -1.09
C LEU A 414 -32.31 -22.45 -1.89
N GLU A 415 -31.57 -23.08 -2.81
CA GLU A 415 -32.09 -24.23 -3.58
C GLU A 415 -31.95 -25.56 -2.83
N SER A 416 -30.89 -25.75 -2.03
CA SER A 416 -30.72 -27.01 -1.26
C SER A 416 -31.69 -27.13 -0.08
N THR A 417 -32.20 -26.02 0.44
CA THR A 417 -33.23 -26.01 1.50
C THR A 417 -34.65 -26.12 0.95
N ALA A 418 -34.86 -25.86 -0.34
CA ALA A 418 -36.16 -26.04 -1.01
C ALA A 418 -36.38 -27.49 -1.53
N SER A 419 -35.31 -28.25 -1.79
CA SER A 419 -35.41 -29.64 -2.28
C SER A 419 -35.50 -30.69 -1.17
N GLY A 420 -35.13 -30.37 0.07
CA GLY A 420 -35.20 -31.28 1.23
C GLY A 420 -36.60 -31.48 1.83
N ASN A 421 -37.66 -30.93 1.20
CA ASN A 421 -39.03 -31.00 1.72
C ASN A 421 -40.03 -31.61 0.72
N LYS A 422 -39.55 -32.42 -0.23
CA LYS A 422 -40.41 -33.24 -1.09
C LYS A 422 -39.93 -34.69 -1.14
N HIS A 423 -40.65 -35.50 -0.36
CA HIS A 423 -40.78 -36.96 -0.37
C HIS A 423 -39.73 -37.79 0.37
#